data_AF-A0A0P6Y8I4-F1
#
_entry.id   AF-A0A0P6Y8I4-F1
#
_cell.length_a   1.000
_cell.length_b   1.000
_cell.length_c   1.000
_cell.angle_alpha   90.00
_cell.angle_beta   90.00
_cell.angle_gamma   90.00
#
_symmetry.space_group_name_H-M   'P 1'
#
loop_
_entity.id
_entity.type
_entity.pdbx_description
1 polymer ?
#
loop_
_entity_poly.entity_id
_entity_poly.type
_entity_poly.pdbx_seq_one_letter_code
_entity_poly.pdbx_strand_id
1 'polypeptide(L)'
;MSSDTLFLLGLSSLTGLLFIALAIPLIQKRIPKNHWYGLRIPATFANERVWYEANARMGRELLLLGILSIVLGILLSGVTTSSSLPAMLWAAFLLGGVILVTVRSWRFANRLLEEYTSEPGTTSSPQTH
;
A
#
# COMPACT_ATOMS: atom_id res chain seq x y z
N MET A 1 -12.10 8.83 -28.77
CA MET A 1 -11.37 7.88 -27.89
C MET A 1 -11.86 6.48 -28.22
N SER A 2 -10.96 5.50 -28.33
CA SER A 2 -11.38 4.10 -28.49
C SER A 2 -11.98 3.57 -27.19
N SER A 3 -12.72 2.46 -27.26
CA SER A 3 -13.23 1.75 -26.09
C SER A 3 -12.11 1.37 -25.11
N ASP A 4 -10.95 0.97 -25.65
CA ASP A 4 -9.80 0.53 -24.85
C ASP A 4 -9.18 1.69 -24.07
N THR A 5 -9.12 2.88 -24.68
CA THR A 5 -8.68 4.11 -24.01
C THR A 5 -9.61 4.45 -22.85
N LEU A 6 -10.93 4.41 -23.07
CA LEU A 6 -11.92 4.68 -22.03
C LEU A 6 -11.86 3.65 -20.90
N PHE A 7 -11.70 2.38 -21.25
CA PHE A 7 -11.56 1.29 -20.30
C PHE A 7 -10.32 1.46 -19.42
N LEU A 8 -9.15 1.73 -20.01
CA LEU A 8 -7.91 1.97 -19.27
C LEU A 8 -8.03 3.17 -18.34
N LEU A 9 -8.59 4.28 -18.82
CA LEU A 9 -8.81 5.49 -18.00
C LEU A 9 -9.75 5.22 -16.82
N GLY A 10 -10.89 4.55 -17.08
CA GLY A 10 -11.85 4.22 -16.03
C GLY A 10 -11.26 3.28 -14.98
N LEU A 11 -10.61 2.19 -15.43
CA LEU A 11 -10.03 1.20 -14.54
C LEU A 11 -8.87 1.77 -13.71
N SER A 12 -7.99 2.56 -14.33
CA SER A 12 -6.87 3.19 -13.64
C SER A 12 -7.31 4.23 -12.62
N SER A 13 -8.29 5.06 -12.97
CA SER A 13 -8.89 6.04 -12.06
C SER A 13 -9.55 5.36 -10.86
N LEU A 14 -10.39 4.34 -11.12
CA LEU A 14 -11.08 3.60 -10.05
C LEU A 14 -10.09 2.92 -9.10
N THR A 15 -9.09 2.24 -9.65
CA THR A 15 -8.08 1.51 -8.85
C THR A 15 -7.23 2.47 -8.02
N GLY A 16 -6.76 3.55 -8.62
CA GLY A 16 -5.95 4.56 -7.92
C GLY A 16 -6.74 5.27 -6.81
N LEU A 17 -8.00 5.64 -7.06
CA LEU A 17 -8.88 6.23 -6.06
C LEU A 17 -9.16 5.26 -4.91
N LEU A 18 -9.35 3.97 -5.20
CA LEU A 18 -9.48 2.95 -4.17
C LEU A 18 -8.23 2.87 -3.29
N PHE A 19 -7.03 2.85 -3.88
CA PHE A 19 -5.77 2.82 -3.13
C PHE A 19 -5.58 4.08 -2.28
N ILE A 20 -5.92 5.26 -2.81
CA ILE A 20 -5.90 6.53 -2.08
C ILE A 20 -6.87 6.47 -0.89
N ALA A 21 -8.10 6.04 -1.11
CA ALA A 21 -9.12 5.92 -0.06
C ALA A 21 -8.68 4.97 1.06
N LEU A 22 -8.11 3.81 0.69
CA LEU A 22 -7.58 2.83 1.64
C LEU A 22 -6.28 3.29 2.32
N ALA A 23 -5.53 4.22 1.73
CA ALA A 23 -4.31 4.74 2.35
C ALA A 23 -4.60 5.71 3.50
N ILE A 24 -5.62 6.57 3.34
CA ILE A 24 -5.93 7.67 4.27
C ILE A 24 -6.06 7.22 5.74
N PRO A 25 -6.93 6.25 6.10
CA PRO A 25 -7.11 5.89 7.50
C PRO A 25 -5.89 5.18 8.10
N LEU A 26 -5.08 4.49 7.27
CA LEU A 26 -3.81 3.90 7.69
C LEU A 26 -2.77 4.97 8.03
N ILE A 27 -2.63 5.98 7.16
CA ILE A 27 -1.71 7.12 7.38
C ILE A 27 -2.08 7.87 8.66
N GLN A 28 -3.38 8.06 8.89
CA GLN A 28 -3.92 8.75 10.07
C GLN A 28 -3.86 7.90 11.34
N LYS A 29 -3.36 6.66 11.29
CA LYS A 29 -3.29 5.74 12.43
C LYS A 29 -4.65 5.52 13.12
N ARG A 30 -5.75 5.55 12.37
CA ARG A 30 -7.13 5.43 12.90
C ARG A 30 -7.61 3.98 13.02
N ILE A 31 -6.87 3.05 12.43
CA ILE A 31 -7.30 1.65 12.31
C ILE A 31 -6.67 0.83 13.45
N PRO A 32 -7.46 0.33 14.41
CA PRO A 32 -6.94 -0.55 15.45
C PRO A 32 -6.51 -1.90 14.86
N LYS A 33 -5.73 -2.66 15.64
CA LYS A 33 -5.33 -4.04 15.32
C LYS A 33 -6.56 -4.86 14.95
N ASN A 34 -6.56 -5.43 13.75
CA ASN A 34 -7.69 -6.18 13.22
C ASN A 34 -7.23 -7.26 12.23
N HIS A 35 -8.11 -8.19 11.92
CA HIS A 35 -7.79 -9.37 11.10
C HIS A 35 -8.02 -9.18 9.61
N TRP A 36 -8.49 -8.02 9.13
CA TRP A 36 -8.97 -7.84 7.75
C TRP A 36 -8.26 -6.72 6.97
N TYR A 37 -7.69 -5.74 7.66
CA TYR A 37 -7.24 -4.49 7.07
C TYR A 37 -5.90 -4.01 7.63
N GLY A 38 -5.03 -3.57 6.72
CA GLY A 38 -3.65 -3.21 7.03
C GLY A 38 -2.65 -4.34 6.75
N LEU A 39 -1.37 -4.07 7.04
CA LEU A 39 -0.28 -5.04 7.05
C LEU A 39 -0.47 -5.97 8.25
N ARG A 40 -0.76 -7.23 7.97
CA ARG A 40 -1.11 -8.26 8.96
C ARG A 40 -0.04 -9.34 8.98
N ILE A 41 1.06 -9.05 9.64
CA ILE A 41 2.16 -10.00 9.83
C ILE A 41 2.43 -10.18 11.33
N PRO A 42 3.12 -11.26 11.75
CA PRO A 42 3.41 -11.48 13.16
C PRO A 42 4.01 -10.26 13.87
N ALA A 43 4.92 -9.54 13.21
CA ALA A 43 5.55 -8.36 13.79
C ALA A 43 4.57 -7.22 14.11
N THR A 44 3.60 -6.96 13.23
CA THR A 44 2.58 -5.91 13.46
C THR A 44 1.59 -6.29 14.56
N PHE A 45 1.36 -7.58 14.81
CA PHE A 45 0.49 -8.01 15.92
C PHE A 45 1.23 -8.05 17.26
N ALA A 46 2.54 -8.30 17.25
CA ALA A 46 3.36 -8.38 18.46
C ALA A 46 3.42 -7.06 19.25
N ASN A 47 3.34 -5.91 18.57
CA ASN A 47 3.46 -4.61 19.22
C ASN A 47 2.55 -3.56 18.56
N GLU A 48 1.82 -2.80 19.37
CA GLU A 48 0.87 -1.78 18.89
C GLU A 48 1.53 -0.59 18.20
N ARG A 49 2.72 -0.18 18.66
CA ARG A 49 3.49 0.87 17.99
C ARG A 49 3.97 0.40 16.63
N VAL A 50 4.45 -0.85 16.52
CA VAL A 50 4.81 -1.47 15.24
C VAL A 50 3.60 -1.53 14.31
N TRP A 51 2.41 -1.89 14.82
CA TRP A 51 1.16 -1.86 14.05
C TRP A 51 0.94 -0.51 13.37
N TYR A 52 0.88 0.58 14.15
CA TYR A 52 0.53 1.89 13.61
C TYR A 52 1.64 2.49 12.74
N GLU A 53 2.91 2.31 13.10
CA GLU A 53 4.02 2.86 12.33
C GLU A 53 4.20 2.15 10.99
N ALA A 54 4.13 0.81 10.98
CA ALA A 54 4.21 0.03 9.75
C ALA A 54 3.01 0.31 8.83
N ASN A 55 1.79 0.33 9.38
CA ASN A 55 0.59 0.62 8.58
C ASN A 55 0.57 2.06 8.05
N ALA A 56 0.99 3.05 8.83
CA ALA A 56 1.08 4.43 8.34
C ALA A 56 2.10 4.58 7.22
N ARG A 57 3.24 3.88 7.31
CA ARG A 57 4.23 3.85 6.22
C ARG A 57 3.69 3.17 4.97
N MET A 58 3.09 1.98 5.12
CA MET A 58 2.46 1.26 4.02
C MET A 58 1.38 2.12 3.36
N GLY A 59 0.56 2.81 4.16
CA GLY A 59 -0.45 3.75 3.67
C GLY A 59 0.16 4.86 2.81
N ARG A 60 1.28 5.47 3.22
CA ARG A 60 1.97 6.48 2.39
C ARG A 60 2.47 5.93 1.06
N GLU A 61 3.05 4.73 1.07
CA GLU A 61 3.51 4.09 -0.18
C GLU A 61 2.32 3.69 -1.07
N LEU A 62 1.21 3.23 -0.49
CA LEU A 62 -0.04 2.91 -1.20
C LEU A 62 -0.72 4.16 -1.80
N LEU A 63 -0.72 5.28 -1.07
CA LEU A 63 -1.21 6.57 -1.54
C LEU A 63 -0.44 7.00 -2.80
N LEU A 64 0.89 6.95 -2.72
CA LEU A 64 1.76 7.28 -3.84
C LEU A 64 1.51 6.35 -5.04
N LEU A 65 1.41 5.03 -4.80
CA LEU A 65 1.11 4.06 -5.85
C LEU A 65 -0.23 4.34 -6.53
N GLY A 66 -1.26 4.71 -5.75
CA GLY A 66 -2.57 5.09 -6.28
C GLY A 66 -2.49 6.32 -7.19
N ILE A 67 -1.82 7.39 -6.75
CA ILE A 67 -1.61 8.60 -7.55
C ILE A 67 -0.84 8.27 -8.84
N LEU A 68 0.28 7.55 -8.73
CA LEU A 68 1.10 7.18 -9.89
C LEU A 68 0.34 6.28 -10.87
N SER A 69 -0.53 5.39 -10.37
CA SER A 69 -1.37 4.53 -11.20
C SER A 69 -2.35 5.34 -12.05
N ILE A 70 -2.98 6.38 -11.49
CA ILE A 70 -3.88 7.29 -12.23
C ILE A 70 -3.08 8.07 -13.28
N VAL A 71 -1.97 8.68 -12.88
CA VAL A 71 -1.12 9.47 -13.77
C VAL A 71 -0.62 8.61 -14.94
N LEU A 72 -0.14 7.41 -14.66
CA LEU A 72 0.32 6.48 -15.69
C LEU A 72 -0.83 6.05 -16.62
N GLY A 73 -2.02 5.79 -16.08
CA GLY A 73 -3.22 5.49 -16.87
C GLY A 73 -3.57 6.62 -17.85
N ILE A 74 -3.54 7.87 -17.39
CA ILE A 74 -3.75 9.06 -18.24
C ILE A 74 -2.68 9.15 -19.33
N LEU A 75 -1.40 9.03 -18.98
CA LEU A 75 -0.29 9.12 -19.94
C LEU A 75 -0.39 8.03 -21.02
N LEU A 76 -0.65 6.79 -20.61
CA LEU A 76 -0.79 5.65 -21.51
C LEU A 76 -2.05 5.72 -22.38
N SER A 77 -3.11 6.35 -21.89
CA SER A 77 -4.33 6.60 -22.69
C SER A 77 -4.11 7.57 -23.85
N GLY A 78 -3.11 8.47 -23.73
CA GLY A 78 -2.72 9.41 -24.78
C GLY A 78 -1.91 8.76 -25.91
N VAL A 79 -1.41 7.54 -25.71
CA VAL A 79 -0.71 6.78 -26.76
C VAL A 79 -1.74 6.18 -27.70
N THR A 80 -1.88 6.77 -28.90
CA THR A 80 -2.83 6.32 -29.92
C THR A 80 -2.35 5.03 -30.58
N THR A 81 -2.50 3.90 -29.89
CA THR A 81 -2.27 2.55 -30.41
C THR A 81 -3.53 1.70 -30.23
N SER A 82 -3.86 0.86 -31.21
CA SER A 82 -4.98 -0.09 -31.16
C SER A 82 -4.58 -1.44 -30.54
N SER A 83 -3.64 -1.43 -29.60
CA SER A 83 -3.07 -2.64 -28.98
C SER A 83 -3.36 -2.68 -27.48
N SER A 84 -3.36 -3.88 -26.90
CA SER A 84 -3.51 -4.10 -25.45
C SER A 84 -2.25 -3.73 -24.64
N LEU A 85 -1.16 -3.36 -25.31
CA LEU A 85 0.13 -3.06 -24.69
C LEU A 85 0.04 -1.98 -23.58
N PRO A 86 -0.67 -0.84 -23.75
CA PRO A 86 -0.79 0.16 -22.68
C PRO A 86 -1.44 -0.40 -21.42
N ALA A 87 -2.49 -1.22 -21.57
CA ALA A 87 -3.16 -1.86 -20.44
C ALA A 87 -2.23 -2.88 -19.73
N MET A 88 -1.46 -3.66 -20.49
CA MET A 88 -0.48 -4.60 -19.94
C MET A 88 0.63 -3.89 -19.16
N LEU A 89 1.17 -2.79 -19.69
CA LEU A 89 2.19 -1.99 -19.01
C LEU A 89 1.67 -1.39 -17.71
N TRP A 90 0.45 -0.85 -17.73
CA TRP A 90 -0.20 -0.32 -16.54
C TRP A 90 -0.45 -1.42 -15.49
N ALA A 91 -0.93 -2.59 -15.90
CA ALA A 91 -1.16 -3.71 -15.00
C ALA A 91 0.16 -4.25 -14.39
N ALA A 92 1.21 -4.36 -15.21
CA ALA A 92 2.53 -4.77 -14.74
C ALA A 92 3.13 -3.77 -13.73
N PHE A 93 2.98 -2.46 -14.00
CA PHE A 93 3.36 -1.40 -13.05
C PHE A 93 2.62 -1.54 -11.72
N LEU A 94 1.29 -1.73 -11.76
CA LEU A 94 0.51 -1.92 -10.53
C LEU A 94 0.93 -3.16 -9.75
N LEU A 95 1.07 -4.30 -10.42
CA LEU A 95 1.46 -5.55 -9.77
C LEU A 95 2.85 -5.42 -9.14
N GLY A 96 3.82 -4.90 -9.89
CA GLY A 96 5.17 -4.65 -9.38
C GLY A 96 5.17 -3.67 -8.21
N GLY A 97 4.38 -2.60 -8.29
CA GLY A 97 4.19 -1.63 -7.22
C GLY A 97 3.61 -2.25 -5.95
N VAL A 98 2.54 -3.04 -6.05
CA VAL A 98 1.92 -3.72 -4.90
C VAL A 98 2.91 -4.69 -4.24
N ILE A 99 3.65 -5.47 -5.04
CA ILE A 99 4.68 -6.38 -4.54
C ILE A 99 5.76 -5.58 -3.80
N LEU A 100 6.25 -4.50 -4.41
CA LEU A 100 7.29 -3.64 -3.82
C LEU A 100 6.85 -3.04 -2.48
N VAL A 101 5.66 -2.44 -2.43
CA VAL A 101 5.08 -1.84 -1.21
C VAL A 101 4.94 -2.90 -0.12
N THR A 102 4.43 -4.09 -0.47
CA THR A 102 4.25 -5.19 0.48
C THR A 102 5.58 -5.67 1.05
N VAL A 103 6.59 -5.91 0.19
CA VAL A 103 7.91 -6.37 0.62
C VAL A 103 8.62 -5.31 1.47
N ARG A 104 8.58 -4.03 1.06
CA ARG A 104 9.18 -2.93 1.84
C ARG A 104 8.50 -2.77 3.20
N SER A 105 7.18 -2.86 3.25
CA SER A 105 6.40 -2.74 4.48
C SER A 105 6.64 -3.92 5.42
N TRP A 106 6.73 -5.14 4.89
CA TRP A 106 7.12 -6.34 5.65
C TRP A 106 8.51 -6.17 6.29
N ARG A 107 9.51 -5.82 5.48
CA ARG A 107 10.90 -5.65 5.97
C ARG A 107 11.01 -4.51 6.97
N PHE A 108 10.19 -3.47 6.83
CA PHE A 108 10.14 -2.38 7.79
C PHE A 108 9.55 -2.83 9.13
N ALA A 109 8.40 -3.51 9.12
CA ALA A 109 7.74 -3.97 10.33
C ALA A 109 8.61 -4.94 11.15
N ASN A 110 9.31 -5.88 10.50
CA ASN A 110 10.20 -6.80 11.20
C ASN A 110 11.40 -6.08 11.85
N ARG A 111 12.09 -5.20 11.09
CA ARG A 111 13.19 -4.42 11.64
C ARG A 111 12.76 -3.55 12.82
N LEU A 112 11.59 -2.93 12.69
CA LEU A 112 11.06 -2.07 13.73
C LEU A 112 10.76 -2.86 15.02
N LEU A 113 10.26 -4.09 14.91
CA LEU A 113 10.07 -4.97 16.06
C LEU A 113 11.41 -5.38 16.70
N GLU A 114 12.42 -5.70 15.89
CA GLU A 114 13.77 -6.04 16.36
C GLU A 114 14.40 -4.87 17.14
N GLU A 115 14.28 -3.64 16.62
CA GLU A 115 14.74 -2.42 17.29
C GLU A 115 14.08 -2.28 18.68
N TYR A 116 12.75 -2.41 18.77
CA TYR A 116 12.05 -2.32 20.06
C TYR A 116 12.40 -3.43 21.06
N THR A 117 12.70 -4.63 20.57
CA THR A 117 13.08 -5.77 21.42
C THR A 117 14.52 -5.65 21.91
N SER A 118 15.37 -4.92 21.18
CA SER A 118 16.79 -4.77 21.49
C SER A 118 17.10 -3.57 22.40
N GLU A 119 16.17 -2.64 22.58
CA GLU A 119 16.35 -1.52 23.51
C GLU A 119 16.35 -1.99 24.98
N PRO A 120 17.47 -1.81 25.72
CA PRO A 120 17.54 -2.24 27.12
C PRO A 120 16.66 -1.33 27.99
N GLY A 121 15.47 -1.84 28.35
CA GLY A 121 14.49 -1.15 29.20
C GLY A 121 13.02 -1.35 28.79
N THR A 122 12.75 -1.91 27.61
CA THR A 122 11.40 -2.13 27.06
C THR A 122 10.90 -3.57 27.19
N THR A 123 11.31 -4.31 28.23
CA THR A 123 10.57 -5.53 28.62
C THR A 123 9.19 -5.13 29.11
N SER A 124 8.26 -4.97 28.17
CA SER A 124 6.86 -4.70 28.44
C SER A 124 6.28 -5.92 29.15
N SER A 125 6.04 -5.77 30.45
CA SER A 125 5.09 -6.60 31.19
C SER A 125 3.79 -6.72 30.36
N PRO A 126 3.23 -7.93 30.17
CA PRO A 126 1.95 -8.07 29.49
C PRO A 126 0.87 -7.37 30.31
N GLN A 127 0.43 -6.19 29.89
CA GLN A 127 -0.77 -5.56 30.44
C GLN A 127 -1.98 -6.37 29.99
N THR A 128 -2.44 -7.23 30.88
CA THR A 128 -3.78 -7.83 30.86
C THR A 128 -4.80 -6.72 31.06
N HIS A 129 -5.57 -6.42 30.01
CA HIS A 129 -6.89 -5.78 30.15
C HIS A 129 -7.95 -6.87 30.26
#